data_AF-A0AAU2JGR6-F1
#
_entry.id   AF-A0AAU2JGR6-F1
#
_cell.length_a   1.000
_cell.length_b   1.000
_cell.length_c   1.000
_cell.angle_alpha   90.00
_cell.angle_beta   90.00
_cell.angle_gamma   90.00
#
_symmetry.space_group_name_H-M   'P 1'
#
loop_
_entity.id
_entity.type
_entity.pdbx_description
1 polymer ?
#
loop_
_entity_poly.entity_id
_entity_poly.type
_entity_poly.pdbx_seq_one_letter_code
_entity_poly.pdbx_strand_id
1 'polypeptide(L)'
;MSLLHQAAGQDPFAELSRFRGEFYSCLTRRADALFELTDAVLCADGPVRSLVELSLVGEHRRGHGGLYDALAAGEVDVSRLRRALAAVPLPRAADGRLVLAADITCWLRPSAHTSPQRILCHTYGRGKDQHIPVPGWPYSVICALETGRSSWTAPLDALRLAPGDDAATVTSGQMRELVERLMAAGQWKDGDPDVLIVVDAGYDVPRLAFLLKDLPVQVLGRMRSDRVLRRTVSPREPGTRGRPPRHGAEFVFGDPATWDTPDAQTLTETRLYGTATARAWDRLHPRLTHRSAWTAQLGALPVIKGTVIRLQVEHLPSGATPKPVWLWWSGTNATTADVDRLWQAFLRRFDIEHTFRLFKQTLGWTCPKIRTPEAADRWTWLILAVFTQLRLARPLAADLRRPWEKPSPPDRLTPARVRRDFRHLRPKAACPAGAPKSSRPGPRQFLSSSQESSRDPVQPKGWAGSRRLWCVFEVMSERGRGLGWSPGGGSAWGSGWFGCVRGVGAAAGRA
;
A
#
# COMPACT_ATOMS: atom_id res chain seq x y z
N MET A 1 -18.42 -23.64 12.94
CA MET A 1 -17.29 -24.41 13.47
C MET A 1 -16.00 -23.86 12.89
N SER A 2 -15.06 -23.45 13.74
CA SER A 2 -13.85 -22.73 13.38
C SER A 2 -12.74 -23.70 12.99
N LEU A 3 -12.48 -23.86 11.69
CA LEU A 3 -11.29 -24.58 11.23
C LEU A 3 -10.09 -23.62 11.31
N LEU A 4 -9.47 -23.59 12.48
CA LEU A 4 -8.08 -23.17 12.61
C LEU A 4 -7.26 -24.18 11.83
N HIS A 5 -6.75 -23.77 10.67
CA HIS A 5 -5.75 -24.54 9.95
C HIS A 5 -4.46 -24.47 10.78
N GLN A 6 -4.32 -25.45 11.67
CA GLN A 6 -3.14 -25.69 12.49
C GLN A 6 -2.05 -26.23 11.54
N ALA A 7 -1.43 -25.32 10.77
CA ALA A 7 -0.21 -25.63 10.06
C ALA A 7 0.83 -26.07 11.10
N ALA A 8 1.51 -27.19 10.83
CA ALA A 8 2.48 -27.85 11.72
C ALA A 8 3.34 -26.82 12.48
N GLY A 9 3.20 -26.84 13.81
CA GLY A 9 3.66 -25.77 14.70
C GLY A 9 5.17 -25.56 14.64
N GLN A 10 5.60 -24.48 14.00
CA GLN A 10 6.89 -23.89 14.29
C GLN A 10 6.76 -23.07 15.58
N ASP A 11 7.72 -23.22 16.49
CA ASP A 11 7.83 -22.36 17.66
C ASP A 11 7.93 -20.89 17.20
N PRO A 12 6.96 -20.01 17.54
CA PRO A 12 6.99 -18.63 17.07
C PRO A 12 8.24 -17.86 17.54
N PHE A 13 8.87 -18.26 18.66
CA PHE A 13 10.16 -17.70 19.05
C PHE A 13 11.29 -18.13 18.10
N ALA A 14 11.27 -19.38 17.63
CA ALA A 14 12.21 -19.87 16.63
C ALA A 14 12.04 -19.16 15.28
N GLU A 15 10.80 -18.92 14.84
CA GLU A 15 10.53 -18.14 13.61
C GLU A 15 11.02 -16.69 13.72
N LEU A 16 10.66 -16.01 14.82
CA LEU A 16 11.12 -14.64 15.09
C LEU A 16 12.65 -14.57 15.16
N SER A 17 13.29 -15.53 15.84
CA SER A 17 14.75 -15.60 15.98
C SER A 17 15.45 -15.86 14.64
N ARG A 18 14.90 -16.77 13.82
CA ARG A 18 15.40 -17.04 12.46
C ARG A 18 15.33 -15.78 11.61
N PHE A 19 14.20 -15.08 11.62
CA PHE A 19 14.06 -13.83 10.88
C PHE A 19 15.03 -12.76 11.38
N ARG A 20 15.23 -12.63 12.70
CA ARG A 20 16.19 -11.67 13.27
C ARG A 20 17.64 -11.97 12.86
N GLY A 21 18.03 -13.25 12.81
CA GLY A 21 19.33 -13.67 12.30
C GLY A 21 19.52 -13.36 10.82
N GLU A 22 18.52 -13.66 9.98
CA GLU A 22 18.55 -13.33 8.55
C GLU A 22 18.56 -11.82 8.32
N PHE A 23 17.75 -11.06 9.06
CA PHE A 23 17.73 -9.61 9.00
C PHE A 23 19.09 -9.01 9.33
N TYR A 24 19.74 -9.44 10.42
CA TYR A 24 21.10 -8.99 10.75
C TYR A 24 22.10 -9.32 9.64
N SER A 25 21.99 -10.50 9.04
CA SER A 25 22.85 -10.93 7.93
C SER A 25 22.61 -10.14 6.62
N CYS A 26 21.50 -9.38 6.53
CA CYS A 26 21.28 -8.42 5.45
C CYS A 26 22.01 -7.09 5.69
N LEU A 27 22.48 -6.80 6.91
CA LEU A 27 23.11 -5.53 7.26
C LEU A 27 24.62 -5.63 7.03
N THR A 28 25.09 -5.26 5.84
CA THR A 28 26.50 -5.47 5.44
C THR A 28 27.45 -4.41 5.98
N ARG A 29 26.95 -3.21 6.34
CA ARG A 29 27.75 -2.13 6.92
C ARG A 29 27.01 -1.42 8.05
N ARG A 30 27.71 -1.17 9.15
CA ARG A 30 27.15 -0.65 10.42
C ARG A 30 26.02 -1.54 10.99
N ALA A 31 26.18 -2.86 10.83
CA ALA A 31 25.18 -3.88 11.14
C ALA A 31 24.54 -3.72 12.53
N ASP A 32 25.38 -3.69 13.58
CA ASP A 32 24.88 -3.59 14.95
C ASP A 32 24.06 -2.31 15.19
N ALA A 33 24.49 -1.18 14.62
CA ALA A 33 23.80 0.10 14.82
C ALA A 33 22.45 0.14 14.10
N LEU A 34 22.37 -0.42 12.89
CA LEU A 34 21.11 -0.56 12.14
C LEU A 34 20.16 -1.55 12.82
N PHE A 35 20.70 -2.67 13.33
CA PHE A 35 19.93 -3.67 14.05
C PHE A 35 19.38 -3.12 15.37
N GLU A 36 20.22 -2.48 16.16
CA GLU A 36 19.81 -1.83 17.41
C GLU A 36 18.85 -0.66 17.19
N LEU A 37 18.99 0.08 16.10
CA LEU A 37 18.01 1.10 15.71
C LEU A 37 16.64 0.47 15.40
N THR A 38 16.61 -0.71 14.77
CA THR A 38 15.39 -1.49 14.53
C THR A 38 14.76 -1.95 15.85
N ASP A 39 15.57 -2.47 16.78
CA ASP A 39 15.13 -2.83 18.13
C ASP A 39 14.60 -1.63 18.91
N ALA A 40 15.22 -0.46 18.77
CA ALA A 40 14.75 0.77 19.42
C ALA A 40 13.36 1.19 18.91
N VAL A 41 13.09 1.06 17.61
CA VAL A 41 11.75 1.30 17.05
C VAL A 41 10.75 0.28 17.60
N LEU A 42 11.13 -0.99 17.70
CA LEU A 42 10.28 -2.06 18.24
C LEU A 42 9.95 -1.85 19.73
N CYS A 43 10.92 -1.38 20.52
CA CYS A 43 10.81 -1.31 21.97
C CYS A 43 10.47 0.07 22.54
N ALA A 44 10.40 1.14 21.72
CA ALA A 44 10.05 2.47 22.25
C ALA A 44 8.62 2.51 22.83
N ASP A 45 8.49 3.08 24.03
CA ASP A 45 7.27 3.04 24.86
C ASP A 45 6.05 3.73 24.20
N GLY A 46 6.31 4.65 23.28
CA GLY A 46 5.30 5.40 22.54
C GLY A 46 5.59 5.48 21.05
N PRO A 47 4.77 6.24 20.31
CA PRO A 47 5.05 6.61 18.93
C PRO A 47 6.45 7.20 18.76
N VAL A 48 7.17 6.76 17.74
CA VAL A 48 8.46 7.37 17.36
C VAL A 48 8.17 8.75 16.76
N ARG A 49 8.58 9.81 17.47
CA ARG A 49 8.42 11.21 17.04
C ARG A 49 9.73 11.87 16.63
N SER A 50 10.83 11.40 17.20
CA SER A 50 12.17 11.91 16.94
C SER A 50 13.12 10.75 16.68
N LEU A 51 13.96 10.91 15.66
CA LEU A 51 14.99 9.92 15.34
C LEU A 51 16.04 9.83 16.45
N VAL A 52 16.46 10.96 17.03
CA VAL A 52 17.51 10.99 18.07
C VAL A 52 17.03 10.40 19.40
N GLU A 53 15.74 10.54 19.73
CA GLU A 53 15.17 9.96 20.95
C GLU A 53 15.26 8.42 20.96
N LEU A 54 15.36 7.77 19.79
CA LEU A 54 15.60 6.33 19.71
C LEU A 54 16.95 5.93 20.31
N SER A 55 17.92 6.84 20.38
CA SER A 55 19.20 6.58 21.07
C SER A 55 19.10 6.54 22.60
N LEU A 56 17.97 6.97 23.16
CA LEU A 56 17.69 6.87 24.60
C LEU A 56 16.97 5.57 24.97
N VAL A 57 16.48 4.83 23.97
CA VAL A 57 15.84 3.54 24.16
C VAL A 57 16.93 2.52 24.52
N GLY A 58 16.75 1.76 25.60
CA GLY A 58 17.80 0.90 26.16
C GLY A 58 18.34 -0.16 25.20
N GLU A 59 17.56 -0.53 24.19
CA GLU A 59 17.95 -1.44 23.13
C GLU A 59 18.91 -0.81 22.10
N HIS A 60 19.03 0.52 22.04
CA HIS A 60 20.05 1.21 21.27
C HIS A 60 21.28 1.50 22.14
N ARG A 61 22.29 0.63 22.06
CA ARG A 61 23.45 0.67 22.98
C ARG A 61 24.58 1.57 22.48
N ARG A 62 24.39 2.25 21.35
CA ARG A 62 25.35 3.18 20.73
C ARG A 62 24.88 4.62 20.92
N GLY A 63 25.81 5.57 20.97
CA GLY A 63 25.47 6.98 21.11
C GLY A 63 24.71 7.53 19.89
N HIS A 64 24.02 8.67 20.05
CA HIS A 64 23.23 9.31 18.99
C HIS A 64 23.99 9.52 17.66
N GLY A 65 25.31 9.80 17.73
CA GLY A 65 26.14 9.92 16.53
C GLY A 65 26.24 8.62 15.72
N GLY A 66 26.24 7.47 16.40
CA GLY A 66 26.26 6.15 15.75
C GLY A 66 24.96 5.83 15.03
N LEU A 67 23.83 6.32 15.55
CA LEU A 67 22.53 6.27 14.88
C LEU A 67 22.55 7.09 13.58
N TYR A 68 23.00 8.34 13.69
CA TYR A 68 23.43 9.24 12.61
C TYR A 68 24.16 8.51 11.48
N ASP A 69 25.31 7.99 11.87
CA ASP A 69 26.27 7.38 10.97
C ASP A 69 25.73 6.08 10.34
N ALA A 70 24.95 5.28 11.09
CA ALA A 70 24.30 4.10 10.55
C ALA A 70 23.27 4.44 9.46
N LEU A 71 22.45 5.48 9.65
CA LEU A 71 21.50 5.87 8.61
C LEU A 71 22.14 6.65 7.46
N ALA A 72 23.27 7.31 7.67
CA ALA A 72 23.99 8.03 6.62
C ALA A 72 24.88 7.10 5.79
N ALA A 73 25.61 6.20 6.45
CA ALA A 73 26.65 5.36 5.85
C ALA A 73 26.43 3.85 6.06
N GLY A 74 25.37 3.37 6.68
CA GLY A 74 25.05 1.94 6.74
C GLY A 74 24.68 1.35 5.37
N GLU A 75 24.71 0.02 5.26
CA GLU A 75 24.32 -0.72 4.05
C GLU A 75 23.39 -1.88 4.40
N VAL A 76 22.38 -2.06 3.56
CA VAL A 76 21.40 -3.14 3.65
C VAL A 76 21.37 -3.85 2.30
N ASP A 77 21.64 -5.15 2.28
CA ASP A 77 21.38 -6.01 1.13
C ASP A 77 19.86 -6.17 0.98
N VAL A 78 19.28 -5.25 0.21
CA VAL A 78 17.84 -5.19 -0.06
C VAL A 78 17.35 -6.45 -0.77
N SER A 79 18.15 -7.02 -1.66
CA SER A 79 17.79 -8.23 -2.40
C SER A 79 17.68 -9.43 -1.46
N ARG A 80 18.60 -9.57 -0.50
CA ARG A 80 18.51 -10.59 0.56
C ARG A 80 17.34 -10.32 1.50
N LEU A 81 17.13 -9.07 1.91
CA LEU A 81 16.02 -8.73 2.79
C LEU A 81 14.66 -9.03 2.14
N ARG A 82 14.48 -8.72 0.86
CA ARG A 82 13.28 -9.10 0.09
C ARG A 82 13.04 -10.61 0.11
N ARG A 83 14.08 -11.42 -0.05
CA ARG A 83 13.96 -12.89 0.07
C ARG A 83 13.55 -13.31 1.48
N ALA A 84 14.15 -12.70 2.52
CA ALA A 84 13.80 -12.98 3.91
C ALA A 84 12.33 -12.62 4.22
N LEU A 85 11.81 -11.50 3.68
CA LEU A 85 10.41 -11.09 3.81
C LEU A 85 9.44 -12.05 3.10
N ALA A 86 9.84 -12.63 1.97
CA ALA A 86 9.03 -13.60 1.22
C ALA A 86 9.07 -15.02 1.83
N ALA A 87 10.13 -15.36 2.57
CA ALA A 87 10.34 -16.68 3.15
C ALA A 87 9.57 -16.92 4.47
N VAL A 88 9.18 -15.86 5.18
CA VAL A 88 8.39 -15.98 6.41
C VAL A 88 6.93 -16.37 6.10
N PRO A 89 6.18 -16.94 7.07
CA PRO A 89 4.76 -17.23 6.86
C PRO A 89 3.96 -15.99 6.43
N LEU A 90 3.14 -16.17 5.38
CA LEU A 90 2.32 -15.13 4.76
C LEU A 90 0.84 -15.42 4.94
N PRO A 91 0.00 -14.38 5.12
CA PRO A 91 -1.44 -14.57 5.19
C PRO A 91 -2.00 -15.08 3.86
N ARG A 92 -3.02 -15.93 3.93
CA ARG A 92 -3.75 -16.47 2.77
C ARG A 92 -5.23 -16.15 2.86
N ALA A 93 -5.88 -16.07 1.71
CA ALA A 93 -7.33 -16.04 1.61
C ALA A 93 -7.96 -17.34 2.12
N ALA A 94 -9.29 -17.37 2.24
CA ALA A 94 -10.03 -18.56 2.69
C ALA A 94 -9.84 -19.78 1.76
N ASP A 95 -9.53 -19.55 0.48
CA ASP A 95 -9.23 -20.58 -0.52
C ASP A 95 -7.72 -20.85 -0.67
N GLY A 96 -6.89 -20.38 0.27
CA GLY A 96 -5.45 -20.61 0.26
C GLY A 96 -4.64 -19.69 -0.64
N ARG A 97 -5.27 -18.81 -1.44
CA ARG A 97 -4.53 -17.93 -2.36
C ARG A 97 -3.81 -16.79 -1.64
N LEU A 98 -2.72 -16.29 -2.23
CA LEU A 98 -2.14 -15.01 -1.84
C LEU A 98 -2.98 -13.87 -2.42
N VAL A 99 -3.25 -12.86 -1.60
CA VAL A 99 -3.88 -11.61 -2.05
C VAL A 99 -2.90 -10.48 -1.77
N LEU A 100 -2.47 -9.78 -2.82
CA LEU A 100 -1.50 -8.69 -2.74
C LEU A 100 -2.19 -7.36 -3.01
N ALA A 101 -1.98 -6.36 -2.15
CA ALA A 101 -2.35 -4.98 -2.43
C ALA A 101 -1.12 -4.16 -2.75
N ALA A 102 -1.23 -3.28 -3.75
CA ALA A 102 -0.22 -2.26 -4.03
C ALA A 102 -0.82 -0.86 -3.90
N ASP A 103 -0.09 0.04 -3.25
CA ASP A 103 -0.49 1.43 -3.08
C ASP A 103 0.73 2.33 -2.88
N ILE A 104 0.58 3.63 -3.16
CA ILE A 104 1.63 4.62 -3.05
C ILE A 104 1.43 5.45 -1.79
N THR A 105 2.47 5.52 -0.96
CA THR A 105 2.50 6.39 0.22
C THR A 105 3.66 7.37 0.15
N CYS A 106 3.43 8.61 0.57
CA CYS A 106 4.40 9.70 0.37
C CYS A 106 5.10 10.09 1.67
N TRP A 107 6.43 10.26 1.59
CA TRP A 107 7.24 10.97 2.57
C TRP A 107 7.39 12.44 2.14
N LEU A 108 6.51 13.28 2.65
CA LEU A 108 6.44 14.70 2.27
C LEU A 108 7.62 15.49 2.85
N ARG A 109 8.24 16.35 2.04
CA ARG A 109 9.38 17.19 2.40
C ARG A 109 9.27 18.60 1.80
N PRO A 110 8.23 19.37 2.16
CA PRO A 110 7.99 20.70 1.60
C PRO A 110 9.17 21.66 1.84
N SER A 111 9.79 21.60 3.02
CA SER A 111 10.86 22.53 3.42
C SER A 111 12.28 22.06 3.08
N ALA A 112 12.46 20.87 2.49
CA ALA A 112 13.78 20.28 2.26
C ALA A 112 14.35 20.61 0.88
N HIS A 113 14.56 21.90 0.60
CA HIS A 113 14.89 22.40 -0.75
C HIS A 113 16.15 21.81 -1.40
N THR A 114 17.05 21.23 -0.60
CA THR A 114 18.33 20.63 -1.01
C THR A 114 18.32 19.10 -0.96
N SER A 115 17.15 18.48 -0.73
CA SER A 115 17.02 17.03 -0.84
C SER A 115 16.77 16.65 -2.31
N PRO A 116 17.61 15.77 -2.88
CA PRO A 116 17.49 15.38 -4.27
C PRO A 116 16.30 14.43 -4.48
N GLN A 117 15.93 14.24 -5.74
CA GLN A 117 14.92 13.28 -6.20
C GLN A 117 13.53 13.46 -5.57
N ARG A 118 13.20 14.66 -5.07
CA ARG A 118 11.84 15.00 -4.63
C ARG A 118 10.97 15.24 -5.86
N ILE A 119 9.79 14.65 -5.87
CA ILE A 119 8.76 14.88 -6.88
C ILE A 119 7.47 15.39 -6.25
N LEU A 120 6.57 15.93 -7.07
CA LEU A 120 5.26 16.37 -6.61
C LEU A 120 4.40 15.17 -6.23
N CYS A 121 4.19 15.01 -4.93
CA CYS A 121 3.29 14.02 -4.36
C CYS A 121 1.88 14.58 -4.35
N HIS A 122 0.91 13.83 -4.88
CA HIS A 122 -0.49 14.22 -4.79
C HIS A 122 -0.97 14.02 -3.35
N THR A 123 -1.36 15.12 -2.71
CA THR A 123 -2.01 15.08 -1.41
C THR A 123 -3.42 15.65 -1.52
N TYR A 124 -4.35 15.08 -0.77
CA TYR A 124 -5.70 15.61 -0.65
C TYR A 124 -5.68 16.67 0.44
N GLY A 125 -5.94 17.93 0.07
CA GLY A 125 -6.07 19.02 1.03
C GLY A 125 -7.30 18.85 1.94
N ARG A 126 -7.39 19.64 3.01
CA ARG A 126 -8.60 19.71 3.85
C ARG A 126 -9.76 20.49 3.22
N GLY A 127 -9.54 21.15 2.07
CA GLY A 127 -10.58 21.80 1.26
C GLY A 127 -11.16 20.86 0.20
N LYS A 128 -12.38 21.17 -0.30
CA LYS A 128 -13.06 20.38 -1.36
C LYS A 128 -12.15 20.17 -2.57
N ASP A 129 -11.83 18.91 -2.86
CA ASP A 129 -11.27 18.40 -4.12
C ASP A 129 -10.03 19.11 -4.68
N GLN A 130 -9.31 19.88 -3.87
CA GLN A 130 -8.04 20.47 -4.27
C GLN A 130 -6.91 19.47 -4.03
N HIS A 131 -6.40 18.92 -5.13
CA HIS A 131 -5.12 18.23 -5.14
C HIS A 131 -4.01 19.25 -4.86
N ILE A 132 -3.38 19.14 -3.69
CA ILE A 132 -2.25 19.98 -3.33
C ILE A 132 -0.98 19.18 -3.64
N PRO A 133 -0.22 19.54 -4.69
CA PRO A 133 1.04 18.89 -4.97
C PRO A 133 2.06 19.33 -3.92
N VAL A 134 2.59 18.38 -3.15
CA VAL A 134 3.59 18.64 -2.11
C VAL A 134 4.89 17.92 -2.47
N PRO A 135 6.05 18.59 -2.53
CA PRO A 135 7.33 17.93 -2.79
C PRO A 135 7.62 16.84 -1.75
N GLY A 136 8.07 15.67 -2.21
CA GLY A 136 8.42 14.55 -1.32
C GLY A 136 8.96 13.35 -2.09
N TRP A 137 9.12 12.24 -1.37
CA TRP A 137 9.50 10.95 -1.92
C TRP A 137 8.30 10.00 -1.84
N PRO A 138 7.65 9.66 -2.97
CA PRO A 138 6.61 8.65 -3.00
C PRO A 138 7.21 7.24 -3.06
N TYR A 139 6.64 6.32 -2.30
CA TYR A 139 7.01 4.91 -2.25
C TYR A 139 5.84 4.04 -2.67
N SER A 140 6.04 3.20 -3.67
CA SER A 140 5.17 2.08 -4.00
C SER A 140 5.43 0.94 -3.02
N VAL A 141 4.42 0.54 -2.27
CA VAL A 141 4.51 -0.54 -1.28
C VAL A 141 3.54 -1.65 -1.66
N ILE A 142 4.03 -2.89 -1.61
CA ILE A 142 3.21 -4.08 -1.82
C ILE A 142 3.09 -4.86 -0.52
N CYS A 143 1.86 -5.18 -0.13
CA CYS A 143 1.55 -5.97 1.04
C CYS A 143 0.71 -7.20 0.70
N ALA A 144 0.96 -8.35 1.33
CA ALA A 144 -0.02 -9.43 1.36
C ALA A 144 -1.11 -9.12 2.40
N LEU A 145 -2.37 -9.41 2.04
CA LEU A 145 -3.56 -9.11 2.83
C LEU A 145 -3.99 -10.32 3.67
N GLU A 146 -4.52 -10.05 4.86
CA GLU A 146 -5.12 -11.06 5.73
C GLU A 146 -6.63 -11.17 5.49
N THR A 147 -7.18 -12.37 5.66
CA THR A 147 -8.63 -12.58 5.65
C THR A 147 -9.32 -11.93 6.83
N GLY A 148 -10.57 -11.54 6.63
CA GLY A 148 -11.42 -11.04 7.70
C GLY A 148 -11.07 -9.61 8.10
N ARG A 149 -11.53 -9.22 9.30
CA ARG A 149 -11.32 -7.87 9.83
C ARG A 149 -9.99 -7.82 10.57
N SER A 150 -8.93 -7.52 9.83
CA SER A 150 -7.58 -7.37 10.40
C SER A 150 -7.08 -5.94 10.25
N SER A 151 -6.23 -5.53 11.19
CA SER A 151 -5.40 -4.32 11.06
C SER A 151 -3.99 -4.64 10.57
N TRP A 152 -3.76 -5.91 10.23
CA TRP A 152 -2.48 -6.42 9.78
C TRP A 152 -2.47 -6.61 8.27
N THR A 153 -1.28 -6.46 7.73
CA THR A 153 -0.89 -6.93 6.41
C THR A 153 0.49 -7.58 6.54
N ALA A 154 1.09 -8.02 5.46
CA ALA A 154 2.51 -8.36 5.41
C ALA A 154 3.18 -7.51 4.33
N PRO A 155 3.87 -6.41 4.69
CA PRO A 155 4.68 -5.64 3.75
C PRO A 155 5.80 -6.52 3.19
N LEU A 156 5.88 -6.62 1.86
CA LEU A 156 6.84 -7.50 1.17
C LEU A 156 7.86 -6.73 0.35
N ASP A 157 7.49 -5.55 -0.14
CA ASP A 157 8.38 -4.73 -0.94
C ASP A 157 8.02 -3.24 -0.83
N ALA A 158 9.03 -2.39 -0.97
CA ALA A 158 8.91 -0.95 -1.02
C ALA A 158 9.91 -0.40 -2.06
N LEU A 159 9.41 0.43 -2.97
CA LEU A 159 10.21 1.04 -4.03
C LEU A 159 9.89 2.53 -4.13
N ARG A 160 10.92 3.36 -3.97
CA ARG A 160 10.78 4.81 -4.15
C ARG A 160 10.68 5.12 -5.64
N LEU A 161 9.69 5.93 -6.01
CA LEU A 161 9.55 6.41 -7.38
C LEU A 161 10.50 7.60 -7.59
N ALA A 162 11.40 7.45 -8.55
CA ALA A 162 12.35 8.48 -8.95
C ALA A 162 11.72 9.49 -9.93
N PRO A 163 12.33 10.68 -10.09
CA PRO A 163 11.96 11.61 -11.15
C PRO A 163 12.00 10.95 -12.53
N GLY A 164 10.92 11.07 -13.30
CA GLY A 164 10.81 10.51 -14.66
C GLY A 164 10.21 9.10 -14.73
N ASP A 165 10.05 8.41 -13.60
CA ASP A 165 9.47 7.07 -13.58
C ASP A 165 8.01 7.05 -14.06
N ASP A 166 7.70 6.13 -14.99
CA ASP A 166 6.33 5.70 -15.24
C ASP A 166 5.90 4.76 -14.12
N ALA A 167 5.11 5.27 -13.17
CA ALA A 167 4.63 4.53 -12.01
C ALA A 167 3.99 3.19 -12.39
N ALA A 168 3.30 3.09 -13.55
CA ALA A 168 2.71 1.83 -14.00
C ALA A 168 3.78 0.81 -14.39
N THR A 169 4.80 1.23 -15.14
CA THR A 169 5.93 0.38 -15.54
C THR A 169 6.72 -0.07 -14.31
N VAL A 170 7.07 0.86 -13.42
CA VAL A 170 7.79 0.56 -12.18
C VAL A 170 7.01 -0.41 -11.30
N THR A 171 5.71 -0.19 -11.11
CA THR A 171 4.89 -1.09 -10.29
C THR A 171 4.75 -2.47 -10.93
N SER A 172 4.63 -2.57 -12.26
CA SER A 172 4.59 -3.87 -12.94
C SER A 172 5.88 -4.67 -12.79
N GLY A 173 7.05 -4.00 -12.88
CA GLY A 173 8.35 -4.63 -12.61
C GLY A 173 8.47 -5.08 -11.16
N GLN A 174 8.08 -4.22 -10.22
CA GLN A 174 8.05 -4.55 -8.79
C GLN A 174 7.16 -5.77 -8.49
N MET A 175 5.97 -5.83 -9.08
CA MET A 175 5.04 -6.95 -8.92
C MET A 175 5.59 -8.25 -9.50
N ARG A 176 6.17 -8.20 -10.70
CA ARG A 176 6.81 -9.37 -11.34
C ARG A 176 7.91 -9.94 -10.46
N GLU A 177 8.87 -9.10 -10.06
CA GLU A 177 9.98 -9.53 -9.21
C GLU A 177 9.49 -10.11 -7.87
N LEU A 178 8.42 -9.53 -7.31
CA LEU A 178 7.83 -10.06 -6.08
C LEU A 178 7.19 -11.44 -6.29
N VAL A 179 6.40 -11.62 -7.36
CA VAL A 179 5.74 -12.90 -7.64
C VAL A 179 6.75 -14.00 -7.91
N GLU A 180 7.77 -13.74 -8.73
CA GLU A 180 8.86 -14.68 -9.00
C GLU A 180 9.59 -15.07 -7.71
N ARG A 181 9.81 -14.11 -6.81
CA ARG A 181 10.41 -14.35 -5.49
C ARG A 181 9.51 -15.19 -4.57
N LEU A 182 8.19 -14.98 -4.61
CA LEU A 182 7.23 -15.78 -3.85
C LEU A 182 7.21 -17.23 -4.35
N MET A 183 7.27 -17.44 -5.67
CA MET A 183 7.40 -18.77 -6.28
C MET A 183 8.71 -19.44 -5.86
N ALA A 184 9.84 -18.72 -5.96
CA ALA A 184 11.15 -19.23 -5.53
C ALA A 184 11.21 -19.55 -4.03
N ALA A 185 10.45 -18.84 -3.20
CA ALA A 185 10.31 -19.12 -1.77
C ALA A 185 9.32 -20.27 -1.46
N GLY A 186 8.72 -20.90 -2.48
CA GLY A 186 7.73 -21.97 -2.33
C GLY A 186 6.39 -21.51 -1.78
N GLN A 187 6.11 -20.19 -1.80
CA GLN A 187 4.83 -19.62 -1.39
C GLN A 187 3.74 -19.85 -2.44
N TRP A 188 4.09 -20.16 -3.68
CA TRP A 188 3.15 -20.60 -4.69
C TRP A 188 3.78 -21.75 -5.46
N LYS A 189 3.01 -22.79 -5.75
CA LYS A 189 3.41 -23.99 -6.50
C LYS A 189 2.38 -24.30 -7.59
N ASP A 190 2.80 -25.07 -8.59
CA ASP A 190 1.87 -25.53 -9.63
C ASP A 190 0.69 -26.28 -9.00
N GLY A 191 -0.52 -25.85 -9.34
CA GLY A 191 -1.78 -26.34 -8.77
C GLY A 191 -2.36 -25.46 -7.66
N ASP A 192 -1.59 -24.52 -7.09
CA ASP A 192 -2.14 -23.50 -6.20
C ASP A 192 -3.01 -22.50 -6.99
N PRO A 193 -4.04 -21.89 -6.37
CA PRO A 193 -4.78 -20.81 -7.00
C PRO A 193 -3.87 -19.63 -7.35
N ASP A 194 -4.15 -18.97 -8.48
CA ASP A 194 -3.43 -17.75 -8.89
C ASP A 194 -3.41 -16.69 -7.79
N VAL A 195 -2.27 -16.01 -7.69
CA VAL A 195 -2.09 -14.86 -6.80
C VAL A 195 -3.01 -13.73 -7.25
N LEU A 196 -3.86 -13.23 -6.34
CA LEU A 196 -4.77 -12.13 -6.64
C LEU A 196 -4.10 -10.79 -6.29
N ILE A 197 -3.81 -9.98 -7.31
CA ILE A 197 -3.31 -8.62 -7.16
C ILE A 197 -4.50 -7.65 -7.13
N VAL A 198 -4.58 -6.80 -6.11
CA VAL A 198 -5.67 -5.86 -5.88
C VAL A 198 -5.13 -4.42 -5.86
N VAL A 199 -5.58 -3.60 -6.82
CA VAL A 199 -5.10 -2.22 -7.00
C VAL A 199 -6.23 -1.20 -7.02
N ASP A 200 -5.90 0.06 -6.76
CA ASP A 200 -6.86 1.16 -6.81
C ASP A 200 -7.08 1.69 -8.25
N ALA A 201 -7.83 2.79 -8.37
CA ALA A 201 -8.15 3.38 -9.68
C ALA A 201 -7.01 4.21 -10.29
N GLY A 202 -5.90 4.40 -9.56
CA GLY A 202 -4.70 5.07 -10.06
C GLY A 202 -3.91 4.20 -11.05
N TYR A 203 -4.14 2.89 -11.05
CA TYR A 203 -3.47 1.93 -11.93
C TYR A 203 -4.27 1.63 -13.20
N ASP A 204 -3.57 1.43 -14.31
CA ASP A 204 -4.13 0.87 -15.54
C ASP A 204 -4.24 -0.65 -15.39
N VAL A 205 -5.35 -1.10 -14.79
CA VAL A 205 -5.58 -2.51 -14.42
C VAL A 205 -5.45 -3.47 -15.61
N PRO A 206 -6.05 -3.21 -16.79
CA PRO A 206 -5.85 -4.07 -17.95
C PRO A 206 -4.41 -4.10 -18.45
N ARG A 207 -3.69 -2.98 -18.42
CA ARG A 207 -2.25 -2.96 -18.78
C ARG A 207 -1.43 -3.80 -17.81
N LEU A 208 -1.67 -3.69 -16.51
CA LEU A 208 -0.99 -4.53 -15.51
C LEU A 208 -1.25 -6.02 -15.77
N ALA A 209 -2.50 -6.40 -16.03
CA ALA A 209 -2.84 -7.79 -16.37
C ALA A 209 -2.11 -8.27 -17.63
N PHE A 210 -1.98 -7.43 -18.66
CA PHE A 210 -1.23 -7.79 -19.87
C PHE A 210 0.28 -7.96 -19.62
N LEU A 211 0.87 -7.10 -18.79
CA LEU A 211 2.30 -7.14 -18.47
C LEU A 211 2.70 -8.31 -17.55
N LEU A 212 1.73 -8.90 -16.84
CA LEU A 212 1.94 -10.01 -15.91
C LEU A 212 1.28 -11.32 -16.38
N LYS A 213 0.80 -11.39 -17.63
CA LYS A 213 0.00 -12.50 -18.17
C LYS A 213 0.71 -13.86 -18.20
N ASP A 214 2.03 -13.85 -18.14
CA ASP A 214 2.92 -15.02 -18.13
C ASP A 214 3.19 -15.55 -16.71
N LEU A 215 2.68 -14.87 -15.68
CA LEU A 215 2.76 -15.28 -14.28
C LEU A 215 1.41 -15.83 -13.80
N PRO A 216 1.39 -16.65 -12.73
CA PRO A 216 0.16 -17.19 -12.14
C PRO A 216 -0.57 -16.13 -11.31
N VAL A 217 -1.03 -15.07 -11.98
CA VAL A 217 -1.65 -13.91 -11.33
C VAL A 217 -2.99 -13.55 -11.95
N GLN A 218 -3.88 -13.09 -11.09
CA GLN A 218 -5.11 -12.42 -11.47
C GLN A 218 -5.06 -10.99 -10.96
N VAL A 219 -5.45 -10.02 -11.79
CA VAL A 219 -5.45 -8.61 -11.42
C VAL A 219 -6.88 -8.12 -11.26
N LEU A 220 -7.18 -7.55 -10.11
CA LEU A 220 -8.43 -6.92 -9.76
C LEU A 220 -8.16 -5.45 -9.43
N GLY A 221 -8.94 -4.54 -10.00
CA GLY A 221 -8.79 -3.14 -9.63
C GLY A 221 -10.02 -2.30 -9.88
N ARG A 222 -10.04 -1.14 -9.24
CA ARG A 222 -11.14 -0.19 -9.41
C ARG A 222 -11.02 0.53 -10.74
N MET A 223 -12.11 0.64 -11.46
CA MET A 223 -12.22 1.50 -12.63
C MET A 223 -12.97 2.78 -12.28
N ARG A 224 -12.63 3.87 -12.98
CA ARG A 224 -13.39 5.12 -12.87
C ARG A 224 -14.80 4.92 -13.46
N SER A 225 -15.79 5.60 -12.91
CA SER A 225 -17.21 5.48 -13.31
C SER A 225 -17.53 6.09 -14.68
N ASP A 226 -16.59 6.83 -15.28
CA ASP A 226 -16.71 7.45 -16.60
C ASP A 226 -16.14 6.57 -17.73
N ARG A 227 -15.77 5.32 -17.43
CA ARG A 227 -15.15 4.43 -18.42
C ARG A 227 -16.19 3.85 -19.38
N VAL A 228 -15.73 3.67 -20.62
CA VAL A 228 -16.44 2.95 -21.67
C VAL A 228 -15.60 1.76 -22.09
N LEU A 229 -16.17 0.56 -21.99
CA LEU A 229 -15.57 -0.67 -22.47
C LEU A 229 -16.27 -1.16 -23.74
N ARG A 230 -15.73 -2.21 -24.34
CA ARG A 230 -16.25 -2.85 -25.54
C ARG A 230 -16.57 -4.30 -25.25
N ARG A 231 -17.63 -4.78 -25.89
CA ARG A 231 -17.95 -6.21 -25.97
C ARG A 231 -17.06 -6.93 -26.98
N THR A 232 -17.02 -8.25 -26.87
CA THR A 232 -16.53 -9.09 -27.96
C THR A 232 -17.43 -8.95 -29.19
N VAL A 233 -16.83 -9.13 -30.37
CA VAL A 233 -17.56 -9.08 -31.65
C VAL A 233 -18.27 -10.41 -31.85
N SER A 234 -19.56 -10.37 -32.18
CA SER A 234 -20.32 -11.56 -32.54
C SER A 234 -19.70 -12.27 -33.75
N PRO A 235 -19.74 -13.62 -33.80
CA PRO A 235 -19.31 -14.36 -34.98
C PRO A 235 -19.98 -13.83 -36.25
N ARG A 236 -19.22 -13.72 -37.33
CA ARG A 236 -19.74 -13.22 -38.61
C ARG A 236 -20.50 -14.29 -39.35
N GLU A 237 -21.58 -13.89 -40.01
CA GLU A 237 -22.24 -14.75 -40.98
C GLU A 237 -21.31 -14.99 -42.20
N PRO A 238 -21.27 -16.24 -42.71
CA PRO A 238 -20.51 -16.58 -43.90
C PRO A 238 -20.87 -15.66 -45.08
N GLY A 239 -19.86 -15.18 -45.83
CA GLY A 239 -20.05 -14.32 -47.01
C GLY A 239 -19.98 -12.81 -46.75
N THR A 240 -19.91 -12.37 -45.50
CA THR A 240 -19.75 -10.95 -45.16
C THR A 240 -18.40 -10.40 -45.66
N ARG A 241 -18.41 -9.41 -46.57
CA ARG A 241 -17.20 -8.77 -47.11
C ARG A 241 -16.63 -7.69 -46.17
N GLY A 242 -15.32 -7.47 -46.24
CA GLY A 242 -14.60 -6.41 -45.52
C GLY A 242 -13.92 -6.86 -44.22
N ARG A 243 -13.02 -6.02 -43.68
CA ARG A 243 -12.25 -6.34 -42.46
C ARG A 243 -13.16 -6.59 -41.26
N PRO A 244 -12.95 -7.68 -40.49
CA PRO A 244 -13.70 -7.91 -39.25
C PRO A 244 -13.57 -6.76 -38.27
N PRO A 245 -14.67 -6.27 -37.67
CA PRO A 245 -14.58 -5.33 -36.58
C PRO A 245 -13.81 -5.99 -35.44
N ARG A 246 -13.02 -5.19 -34.71
CA ARG A 246 -12.21 -5.66 -33.57
C ARG A 246 -12.94 -5.53 -32.23
N HIS A 247 -13.95 -4.67 -32.18
CA HIS A 247 -14.68 -4.30 -30.97
C HIS A 247 -16.18 -4.37 -31.28
N GLY A 248 -16.94 -4.96 -30.36
CA GLY A 248 -18.40 -4.96 -30.42
C GLY A 248 -19.00 -3.67 -29.88
N ALA A 249 -20.26 -3.77 -29.45
CA ALA A 249 -21.01 -2.67 -28.84
C ALA A 249 -20.31 -2.08 -27.61
N GLU A 250 -20.67 -0.83 -27.29
CA GLU A 250 -20.17 -0.12 -26.12
C GLU A 250 -20.85 -0.60 -24.84
N PHE A 251 -20.09 -0.65 -23.76
CA PHE A 251 -20.57 -0.81 -22.41
C PHE A 251 -20.14 0.42 -21.62
N VAL A 252 -21.08 1.33 -21.35
CA VAL A 252 -20.82 2.64 -20.76
C VAL A 252 -21.23 2.60 -19.29
N PHE A 253 -20.27 2.79 -18.38
CA PHE A 253 -20.54 2.67 -16.92
C PHE A 253 -21.55 3.71 -16.40
N GLY A 254 -21.68 4.84 -17.09
CA GLY A 254 -22.65 5.88 -16.76
C GLY A 254 -24.04 5.68 -17.39
N ASP A 255 -24.22 4.71 -18.28
CA ASP A 255 -25.46 4.51 -19.03
C ASP A 255 -25.99 3.07 -18.89
N PRO A 256 -26.97 2.85 -17.99
CA PRO A 256 -27.60 1.55 -17.77
C PRO A 256 -28.22 0.89 -19.00
N ALA A 257 -28.62 1.67 -20.01
CA ALA A 257 -29.21 1.13 -21.23
C ALA A 257 -28.22 0.28 -22.04
N THR A 258 -26.91 0.41 -21.77
CA THR A 258 -25.85 -0.33 -22.46
C THR A 258 -25.44 -1.65 -21.79
N TRP A 259 -25.98 -1.95 -20.60
CA TRP A 259 -25.42 -3.03 -19.78
C TRP A 259 -25.92 -4.42 -20.15
N ASP A 260 -27.12 -4.53 -20.70
CA ASP A 260 -27.84 -5.80 -20.89
C ASP A 260 -27.94 -6.62 -19.58
N THR A 261 -28.43 -7.86 -19.66
CA THR A 261 -28.51 -8.77 -18.52
C THR A 261 -27.10 -9.11 -17.99
N PRO A 262 -26.86 -9.04 -16.66
CA PRO A 262 -25.59 -9.47 -16.09
C PRO A 262 -25.40 -10.99 -16.20
N ASP A 263 -24.15 -11.42 -16.43
CA ASP A 263 -23.78 -12.85 -16.51
C ASP A 263 -23.81 -13.52 -15.13
N ALA A 264 -23.54 -12.76 -14.07
CA ALA A 264 -23.68 -13.21 -12.69
C ALA A 264 -24.16 -12.07 -11.79
N GLN A 265 -24.98 -12.40 -10.81
CA GLN A 265 -25.46 -11.46 -9.80
C GLN A 265 -25.48 -12.13 -8.43
N THR A 266 -25.03 -11.39 -7.41
CA THR A 266 -25.07 -11.81 -6.01
C THR A 266 -25.70 -10.73 -5.13
N LEU A 267 -26.33 -11.19 -4.06
CA LEU A 267 -26.90 -10.40 -2.99
C LEU A 267 -26.30 -10.91 -1.69
N THR A 268 -25.56 -10.07 -0.97
CA THR A 268 -24.89 -10.45 0.27
C THR A 268 -25.26 -9.49 1.38
N GLU A 269 -25.81 -10.01 2.47
CA GLU A 269 -26.04 -9.23 3.68
C GLU A 269 -24.71 -8.81 4.32
N THR A 270 -24.57 -7.50 4.57
CA THR A 270 -23.39 -6.96 5.23
C THR A 270 -23.75 -6.23 6.51
N ARG A 271 -22.93 -6.42 7.55
CA ARG A 271 -23.15 -5.78 8.86
C ARG A 271 -23.11 -4.24 8.81
N LEU A 272 -22.38 -3.65 7.87
CA LEU A 272 -22.08 -2.20 7.87
C LEU A 272 -22.73 -1.43 6.72
N TYR A 273 -23.12 -2.11 5.64
CA TYR A 273 -23.55 -1.45 4.41
C TYR A 273 -24.94 -1.89 3.95
N GLY A 274 -25.64 -2.69 4.76
CA GLY A 274 -26.88 -3.36 4.37
C GLY A 274 -26.60 -4.43 3.30
N THR A 275 -27.55 -4.63 2.40
CA THR A 275 -27.40 -5.56 1.27
C THR A 275 -26.36 -5.05 0.27
N ALA A 276 -25.32 -5.83 0.01
CA ALA A 276 -24.40 -5.63 -1.10
C ALA A 276 -24.94 -6.36 -2.34
N THR A 277 -25.24 -5.61 -3.39
CA THR A 277 -25.57 -6.15 -4.72
C THR A 277 -24.37 -6.05 -5.63
N ALA A 278 -23.85 -7.20 -6.08
CA ALA A 278 -22.81 -7.25 -7.10
C ALA A 278 -23.38 -7.81 -8.40
N ARG A 279 -23.12 -7.13 -9.52
CA ARG A 279 -23.51 -7.58 -10.87
C ARG A 279 -22.26 -7.63 -11.73
N ALA A 280 -22.10 -8.69 -12.49
CA ALA A 280 -20.93 -8.92 -13.32
C ALA A 280 -21.28 -9.07 -14.80
N TRP A 281 -20.43 -8.52 -15.65
CA TRP A 281 -20.49 -8.68 -17.11
C TRP A 281 -19.14 -9.13 -17.62
N ASP A 282 -19.13 -10.24 -18.34
CA ASP A 282 -17.93 -10.95 -18.74
C ASP A 282 -17.37 -10.50 -20.09
N ARG A 283 -16.09 -10.78 -20.30
CA ARG A 283 -15.37 -10.57 -21.58
C ARG A 283 -15.46 -9.15 -22.13
N LEU A 284 -15.48 -8.16 -21.24
CA LEU A 284 -15.39 -6.74 -21.59
C LEU A 284 -13.92 -6.30 -21.65
N HIS A 285 -13.60 -5.40 -22.58
CA HIS A 285 -12.24 -4.89 -22.76
C HIS A 285 -12.20 -3.39 -23.05
N PRO A 286 -11.15 -2.66 -22.60
CA PRO A 286 -10.95 -1.28 -23.03
C PRO A 286 -10.58 -1.24 -24.51
N ARG A 287 -11.02 -0.18 -25.21
CA ARG A 287 -10.50 0.14 -26.54
C ARG A 287 -9.15 0.85 -26.40
N LEU A 288 -8.07 0.11 -26.56
CA LEU A 288 -6.71 0.66 -26.52
C LEU A 288 -6.43 1.54 -27.75
N THR A 289 -5.56 2.53 -27.59
CA THR A 289 -5.06 3.39 -28.67
C THR A 289 -3.53 3.48 -28.57
N HIS A 290 -2.84 3.74 -29.68
CA HIS A 290 -1.38 3.93 -29.71
C HIS A 290 -1.01 5.29 -29.13
N ARG A 291 -1.27 5.47 -27.84
CA ARG A 291 -0.95 6.64 -27.04
C ARG A 291 -0.43 6.18 -25.69
N SER A 292 0.25 7.09 -25.00
CA SER A 292 0.81 6.89 -23.67
C SER A 292 1.62 5.58 -23.57
N ALA A 293 1.13 4.65 -22.76
CA ALA A 293 1.69 3.34 -22.47
C ALA A 293 1.91 2.43 -23.70
N TRP A 294 1.17 2.66 -24.78
CA TRP A 294 1.11 1.77 -25.94
C TRP A 294 1.76 2.37 -27.19
N THR A 295 2.49 3.48 -27.03
CA THR A 295 3.10 4.22 -28.14
C THR A 295 4.17 3.40 -28.87
N ALA A 296 4.96 2.62 -28.12
CA ALA A 296 6.02 1.78 -28.68
C ALA A 296 5.51 0.45 -29.28
N GLN A 297 4.23 0.11 -29.07
CA GLN A 297 3.69 -1.15 -29.56
C GLN A 297 3.49 -1.05 -31.08
N LEU A 298 4.30 -1.79 -31.83
CA LEU A 298 4.13 -1.95 -33.27
C LEU A 298 3.01 -2.95 -33.58
N GLY A 299 2.20 -2.66 -34.60
CA GLY A 299 1.14 -3.56 -35.05
C GLY A 299 -0.18 -3.46 -34.26
N ALA A 300 -0.97 -4.54 -34.27
CA ALA A 300 -2.31 -4.51 -33.68
C ALA A 300 -2.27 -4.54 -32.14
N LEU A 301 -2.87 -3.53 -31.50
CA LEU A 301 -2.99 -3.49 -30.04
C LEU A 301 -3.76 -4.70 -29.48
N PRO A 302 -3.38 -5.26 -28.33
CA PRO A 302 -4.05 -6.43 -27.77
C PRO A 302 -5.50 -6.15 -27.38
N VAL A 303 -6.33 -7.19 -27.40
CA VAL A 303 -7.67 -7.18 -26.80
C VAL A 303 -7.57 -7.91 -25.47
N ILE A 304 -7.61 -7.14 -24.38
CA ILE A 304 -7.44 -7.64 -23.00
C ILE A 304 -8.84 -7.77 -22.39
N LYS A 305 -9.40 -8.97 -22.48
CA LYS A 305 -10.72 -9.28 -21.95
C LYS A 305 -10.65 -9.47 -20.44
N GLY A 306 -11.71 -9.08 -19.74
CA GLY A 306 -11.90 -9.36 -18.33
C GLY A 306 -13.35 -9.18 -17.93
N THR A 307 -13.66 -9.49 -16.68
CA THR A 307 -15.00 -9.31 -16.11
C THR A 307 -15.11 -7.95 -15.40
N VAL A 308 -16.16 -7.20 -15.69
CA VAL A 308 -16.53 -6.00 -14.93
C VAL A 308 -17.50 -6.38 -13.83
N ILE A 309 -17.27 -5.87 -12.61
CA ILE A 309 -18.18 -6.05 -11.48
C ILE A 309 -18.63 -4.68 -10.99
N ARG A 310 -19.94 -4.46 -10.97
CA ARG A 310 -20.57 -3.30 -10.33
C ARG A 310 -21.04 -3.69 -8.93
N LEU A 311 -20.41 -3.12 -7.92
CA LEU A 311 -20.79 -3.26 -6.52
C LEU A 311 -21.62 -2.06 -6.07
N GLN A 312 -22.81 -2.31 -5.55
CA GLN A 312 -23.67 -1.31 -4.91
C GLN A 312 -24.04 -1.81 -3.52
N VAL A 313 -24.15 -0.88 -2.57
CA VAL A 313 -24.62 -1.15 -1.21
C VAL A 313 -25.77 -0.22 -0.87
N GLU A 314 -26.58 -0.60 0.10
CA GLU A 314 -27.76 0.18 0.53
C GLU A 314 -27.37 1.45 1.27
N HIS A 315 -26.36 1.39 2.13
CA HIS A 315 -25.92 2.55 2.90
C HIS A 315 -24.43 2.53 3.21
N LEU A 316 -23.88 3.71 3.52
CA LEU A 316 -22.53 3.84 4.06
C LEU A 316 -22.62 4.17 5.57
N PRO A 317 -21.70 3.65 6.41
CA PRO A 317 -21.65 4.02 7.83
C PRO A 317 -21.52 5.53 8.09
N SER A 318 -20.99 6.27 7.11
CA SER A 318 -20.86 7.73 7.19
C SER A 318 -22.15 8.49 6.89
N GLY A 319 -23.23 7.81 6.47
CA GLY A 319 -24.47 8.45 6.00
C GLY A 319 -24.37 9.09 4.61
N ALA A 320 -23.22 8.97 3.93
CA ALA A 320 -23.06 9.49 2.58
C ALA A 320 -23.79 8.60 1.55
N THR A 321 -24.20 9.19 0.43
CA THR A 321 -24.82 8.45 -0.68
C THR A 321 -23.87 7.35 -1.19
N PRO A 322 -24.29 6.07 -1.19
CA PRO A 322 -23.45 4.96 -1.65
C PRO A 322 -23.32 4.97 -3.17
N LYS A 323 -22.30 5.66 -3.69
CA LYS A 323 -21.97 5.59 -5.11
C LYS A 323 -21.47 4.17 -5.46
N PRO A 324 -21.94 3.57 -6.56
CA PRO A 324 -21.49 2.25 -6.97
C PRO A 324 -20.00 2.25 -7.28
N VAL A 325 -19.35 1.12 -6.97
CA VAL A 325 -17.95 0.86 -7.29
C VAL A 325 -17.90 -0.04 -8.50
N TRP A 326 -17.12 0.35 -9.50
CA TRP A 326 -16.83 -0.48 -10.66
C TRP A 326 -15.46 -1.12 -10.50
N LEU A 327 -15.42 -2.43 -10.60
CA LEU A 327 -14.20 -3.24 -10.57
C LEU A 327 -14.00 -3.91 -11.92
N TRP A 328 -12.74 -4.15 -12.28
CA TRP A 328 -12.38 -4.99 -13.42
C TRP A 328 -11.41 -6.06 -12.94
N TRP A 329 -11.69 -7.30 -13.31
CA TRP A 329 -10.90 -8.49 -13.02
C TRP A 329 -10.38 -9.09 -14.31
N SER A 330 -9.11 -9.52 -14.33
CA SER A 330 -8.45 -10.05 -15.52
C SER A 330 -8.94 -11.43 -15.94
N GLY A 331 -9.62 -12.16 -15.06
CA GLY A 331 -10.24 -13.43 -15.41
C GLY A 331 -11.52 -13.25 -16.23
N THR A 332 -11.98 -14.36 -16.79
CA THR A 332 -13.25 -14.45 -17.54
C THR A 332 -14.06 -15.64 -17.05
N ASN A 333 -15.35 -15.68 -17.40
CA ASN A 333 -16.33 -16.67 -16.96
C ASN A 333 -16.49 -16.67 -15.42
N ALA A 334 -16.58 -15.49 -14.81
CA ALA A 334 -16.74 -15.34 -13.37
C ALA A 334 -18.01 -16.07 -12.88
N THR A 335 -17.84 -16.97 -11.91
CA THR A 335 -18.97 -17.56 -11.18
C THR A 335 -19.53 -16.58 -10.15
N THR A 336 -20.71 -16.83 -9.59
CA THR A 336 -21.24 -16.06 -8.45
C THR A 336 -20.29 -16.09 -7.25
N ALA A 337 -19.64 -17.22 -6.99
CA ALA A 337 -18.62 -17.35 -5.94
C ALA A 337 -17.38 -16.48 -6.22
N ASP A 338 -16.95 -16.38 -7.48
CA ASP A 338 -15.86 -15.46 -7.85
C ASP A 338 -16.25 -14.01 -7.64
N VAL A 339 -17.44 -13.61 -8.07
CA VAL A 339 -17.94 -12.24 -7.90
C VAL A 339 -17.90 -11.85 -6.42
N ASP A 340 -18.41 -12.71 -5.53
CA ASP A 340 -18.41 -12.45 -4.10
C ASP A 340 -17.02 -12.36 -3.49
N ARG A 341 -16.15 -13.31 -3.85
CA ARG A 341 -14.75 -13.30 -3.42
C ARG A 341 -14.01 -12.05 -3.87
N LEU A 342 -14.21 -11.62 -5.12
CA LEU A 342 -13.49 -10.49 -5.71
C LEU A 342 -13.87 -9.16 -5.05
N TRP A 343 -15.16 -8.86 -4.89
CA TRP A 343 -15.52 -7.58 -4.25
C TRP A 343 -15.12 -7.56 -2.77
N GLN A 344 -15.19 -8.70 -2.07
CA GLN A 344 -14.72 -8.80 -0.69
C GLN A 344 -13.22 -8.60 -0.58
N ALA A 345 -12.42 -9.21 -1.47
CA ALA A 345 -10.99 -9.00 -1.56
C ALA A 345 -10.65 -7.54 -1.87
N PHE A 346 -11.41 -6.89 -2.76
CA PHE A 346 -11.23 -5.47 -3.05
C PHE A 346 -11.43 -4.59 -1.81
N LEU A 347 -12.40 -4.89 -0.96
CA LEU A 347 -12.59 -4.15 0.30
C LEU A 347 -11.44 -4.35 1.29
N ARG A 348 -10.72 -5.48 1.24
CA ARG A 348 -9.51 -5.71 2.06
C ARG A 348 -8.31 -4.90 1.59
N ARG A 349 -8.30 -4.39 0.36
CA ARG A 349 -7.22 -3.52 -0.15
C ARG A 349 -6.92 -2.35 0.79
N PHE A 350 -7.96 -1.80 1.43
CA PHE A 350 -7.83 -0.69 2.38
C PHE A 350 -7.00 -1.05 3.64
N ASP A 351 -6.79 -2.33 3.94
CA ASP A 351 -5.98 -2.73 5.09
C ASP A 351 -4.51 -2.28 4.94
N ILE A 352 -4.03 -2.01 3.71
CA ILE A 352 -2.73 -1.36 3.47
C ILE A 352 -2.66 0.07 4.03
N GLU A 353 -3.78 0.79 4.06
CA GLU A 353 -3.84 2.15 4.63
C GLU A 353 -3.68 2.13 6.16
N HIS A 354 -4.16 1.06 6.81
CA HIS A 354 -3.88 0.83 8.23
C HIS A 354 -2.38 0.61 8.48
N THR A 355 -1.71 -0.07 7.55
CA THR A 355 -0.25 -0.25 7.57
C THR A 355 0.48 1.08 7.42
N PHE A 356 0.10 1.91 6.43
CA PHE A 356 0.68 3.24 6.26
C PHE A 356 0.42 4.17 7.43
N ARG A 357 -0.77 4.11 8.03
CA ARG A 357 -1.08 4.84 9.26
C ARG A 357 -0.13 4.43 10.39
N LEU A 358 0.07 3.12 10.61
CA LEU A 358 1.01 2.64 11.62
C LEU A 358 2.45 3.09 11.33
N PHE A 359 2.91 2.94 10.07
CA PHE A 359 4.23 3.39 9.63
C PHE A 359 4.45 4.86 10.02
N LYS A 360 3.54 5.75 9.63
CA LYS A 360 3.68 7.20 9.85
C LYS A 360 3.46 7.61 11.29
N GLN A 361 2.44 7.07 11.96
CA GLN A 361 1.98 7.57 13.25
C GLN A 361 2.60 6.88 14.45
N THR A 362 3.08 5.65 14.31
CA THR A 362 3.61 4.84 15.42
C THR A 362 5.08 4.50 15.22
N LEU A 363 5.45 4.01 14.04
CA LEU A 363 6.84 3.60 13.76
C LEU A 363 7.74 4.78 13.32
N GLY A 364 7.15 5.95 13.12
CA GLY A 364 7.89 7.16 12.76
C GLY A 364 8.52 7.12 11.37
N TRP A 365 7.92 6.40 10.42
CA TRP A 365 8.46 6.24 9.06
C TRP A 365 8.84 7.58 8.43
N THR A 366 8.02 8.62 8.56
CA THR A 366 8.30 9.95 7.99
C THR A 366 8.95 10.95 8.97
N CYS A 367 9.22 10.54 10.21
CA CYS A 367 9.78 11.42 11.24
C CYS A 367 11.24 11.85 11.00
N PRO A 368 12.13 10.98 10.48
CA PRO A 368 13.52 11.36 10.23
C PRO A 368 13.69 12.55 9.27
N LYS A 369 14.46 13.56 9.70
CA LYS A 369 14.85 14.70 8.85
C LYS A 369 16.16 14.42 8.09
N ILE A 370 16.23 13.28 7.42
CA ILE A 370 17.39 12.85 6.63
C ILE A 370 17.56 13.64 5.33
N ARG A 371 18.81 13.79 4.86
CA ARG A 371 19.12 14.64 3.70
C ARG A 371 18.98 13.90 2.38
N THR A 372 19.48 12.67 2.30
CA THR A 372 19.59 11.92 1.05
C THR A 372 18.50 10.85 0.95
N PRO A 373 18.04 10.52 -0.28
CA PRO A 373 17.03 9.51 -0.49
C PRO A 373 17.53 8.10 -0.16
N GLU A 374 18.82 7.80 -0.28
CA GLU A 374 19.39 6.48 0.04
C GLU A 374 19.28 6.18 1.54
N ALA A 375 19.42 7.20 2.40
CA ALA A 375 19.18 7.08 3.83
C ALA A 375 17.69 6.80 4.11
N ALA A 376 16.80 7.36 3.29
CA ALA A 376 15.35 7.16 3.40
C ALA A 376 14.95 5.76 2.97
N ASP A 377 15.58 5.25 1.90
CA ASP A 377 15.38 3.88 1.43
C ASP A 377 15.81 2.89 2.52
N ARG A 378 17.01 3.09 3.11
CA ARG A 378 17.49 2.29 4.25
C ARG A 378 16.53 2.33 5.43
N TRP A 379 16.09 3.51 5.86
CA TRP A 379 15.10 3.63 6.93
C TRP A 379 13.80 2.89 6.60
N THR A 380 13.31 3.00 5.36
CA THR A 380 12.10 2.31 4.91
C THR A 380 12.25 0.80 5.03
N TRP A 381 13.40 0.24 4.63
CA TRP A 381 13.67 -1.19 4.80
C TRP A 381 13.74 -1.63 6.26
N LEU A 382 14.30 -0.81 7.16
CA LEU A 382 14.23 -1.07 8.60
C LEU A 382 12.78 -1.11 9.09
N ILE A 383 11.92 -0.18 8.64
CA ILE A 383 10.49 -0.17 9.02
C ILE A 383 9.75 -1.44 8.53
N LEU A 384 10.06 -1.95 7.33
CA LEU A 384 9.52 -3.21 6.85
C LEU A 384 9.97 -4.39 7.72
N ALA A 385 11.24 -4.40 8.14
CA ALA A 385 11.77 -5.41 9.06
C ALA A 385 11.12 -5.32 10.45
N VAL A 386 10.92 -4.11 11.00
CA VAL A 386 10.15 -3.87 12.24
C VAL A 386 8.76 -4.48 12.13
N PHE A 387 8.02 -4.15 11.07
CA PHE A 387 6.65 -4.63 10.92
C PHE A 387 6.59 -6.16 10.80
N THR A 388 7.54 -6.76 10.08
CA THR A 388 7.62 -8.22 9.96
C THR A 388 7.89 -8.90 11.30
N GLN A 389 8.79 -8.34 12.12
CA GLN A 389 9.01 -8.83 13.48
C GLN A 389 7.78 -8.69 14.37
N LEU A 390 7.03 -7.59 14.26
CA LEU A 390 5.75 -7.45 14.97
C LEU A 390 4.74 -8.51 14.54
N ARG A 391 4.72 -8.88 13.24
CA ARG A 391 3.82 -9.93 12.74
C ARG A 391 4.18 -11.29 13.31
N LEU A 392 5.47 -11.65 13.30
CA LEU A 392 5.98 -12.90 13.86
C LEU A 392 5.82 -12.97 15.39
N ALA A 393 5.89 -11.81 16.07
CA ALA A 393 5.70 -11.72 17.52
C ALA A 393 4.22 -11.68 17.96
N ARG A 394 3.26 -11.53 17.04
CA ARG A 394 1.82 -11.46 17.35
C ARG A 394 1.32 -12.59 18.25
N PRO A 395 1.59 -13.89 17.97
CA PRO A 395 1.11 -14.98 18.84
C PRO A 395 1.81 -15.04 20.20
N LEU A 396 2.91 -14.31 20.40
CA LEU A 396 3.71 -14.31 21.63
C LEU A 396 3.29 -13.22 22.62
N ALA A 397 2.54 -12.20 22.17
CA ALA A 397 2.24 -11.01 22.96
C ALA A 397 1.14 -11.24 24.01
N ALA A 398 1.36 -10.75 25.23
CA ALA A 398 0.48 -10.91 26.39
C ALA A 398 -0.63 -9.84 26.53
N ASP A 399 -0.78 -8.93 25.55
CA ASP A 399 -1.65 -7.73 25.60
C ASP A 399 -1.41 -6.83 26.83
N LEU A 400 -0.29 -6.11 26.84
CA LEU A 400 -0.01 -5.06 27.86
C LEU A 400 -0.91 -3.82 27.68
N ARG A 401 -2.21 -3.99 27.85
CA ARG A 401 -3.23 -2.96 27.67
C ARG A 401 -3.10 -1.83 28.70
N ARG A 402 -3.48 -0.63 28.28
CA ARG A 402 -3.69 0.52 29.18
C ARG A 402 -5.02 0.36 29.93
N PRO A 403 -5.24 1.05 31.07
CA PRO A 403 -6.45 0.89 31.87
C PRO A 403 -7.77 1.16 31.11
N TRP A 404 -7.77 2.10 30.17
CA TRP A 404 -8.95 2.46 29.36
C TRP A 404 -9.13 1.62 28.09
N GLU A 405 -8.22 0.68 27.84
CA GLU A 405 -8.21 -0.12 26.64
C GLU A 405 -9.00 -1.42 26.84
N LYS A 406 -9.97 -1.71 25.95
CA LYS A 406 -10.71 -2.97 26.01
C LYS A 406 -9.76 -4.16 25.82
N PRO A 407 -9.95 -5.25 26.57
CA PRO A 407 -9.19 -6.47 26.34
C PRO A 407 -9.49 -7.01 24.94
N SER A 408 -8.47 -7.54 24.28
CA SER A 408 -8.58 -8.16 22.96
C SER A 408 -7.99 -9.56 23.05
N PRO A 409 -8.61 -10.59 22.43
CA PRO A 409 -7.99 -11.90 22.38
C PRO A 409 -6.67 -11.83 21.56
N PRO A 410 -5.72 -12.76 21.78
CA PRO A 410 -4.39 -12.72 21.14
C PRO A 410 -4.43 -12.61 19.61
N ASP A 411 -5.40 -13.31 18.99
CA ASP A 411 -5.66 -13.28 17.55
C ASP A 411 -6.17 -11.93 17.04
N ARG A 412 -6.55 -10.99 17.91
CA ARG A 412 -7.07 -9.66 17.53
C ARG A 412 -6.23 -8.51 18.08
N LEU A 413 -5.03 -8.77 18.57
CA LEU A 413 -4.12 -7.71 18.95
C LEU A 413 -3.69 -6.90 17.73
N THR A 414 -3.66 -5.58 17.87
CA THR A 414 -3.19 -4.69 16.82
C THR A 414 -1.66 -4.63 16.82
N PRO A 415 -1.01 -4.21 15.71
CA PRO A 415 0.44 -4.05 15.68
C PRO A 415 1.00 -3.17 16.81
N ALA A 416 0.27 -2.11 17.17
CA ALA A 416 0.66 -1.21 18.26
C ALA A 416 0.59 -1.88 19.64
N ARG A 417 -0.34 -2.82 19.86
CA ARG A 417 -0.43 -3.60 21.10
C ARG A 417 0.70 -4.61 21.21
N VAL A 418 0.99 -5.33 20.12
CA VAL A 418 2.11 -6.27 20.06
C VAL A 418 3.43 -5.55 20.29
N ARG A 419 3.63 -4.38 19.64
CA ARG A 419 4.83 -3.56 19.83
C ARG A 419 5.08 -3.18 21.29
N ARG A 420 4.03 -2.85 22.04
CA ARG A 420 4.15 -2.47 23.45
C ARG A 420 4.71 -3.60 24.32
N ASP A 421 4.45 -4.85 23.95
CA ASP A 421 4.97 -6.01 24.65
C ASP A 421 6.32 -6.51 24.11
N PHE A 422 6.76 -5.99 22.95
CA PHE A 422 7.94 -6.51 22.25
C PHE A 422 9.21 -6.46 23.11
N ARG A 423 9.34 -5.48 24.02
CA ARG A 423 10.46 -5.42 24.99
C ARG A 423 10.57 -6.67 25.86
N HIS A 424 9.46 -7.31 26.24
CA HIS A 424 9.49 -8.54 27.05
C HIS A 424 9.73 -9.80 26.20
N LEU A 425 9.44 -9.72 24.90
CA LEU A 425 9.67 -10.81 23.96
C LEU A 425 11.12 -10.83 23.48
N ARG A 426 11.72 -9.66 23.28
CA ARG A 426 13.07 -9.48 22.74
C ARG A 426 14.15 -10.32 23.45
N PRO A 427 14.24 -10.40 24.80
CA PRO A 427 15.28 -11.17 25.47
C PRO A 427 15.24 -12.68 25.20
N LYS A 428 14.10 -13.19 24.75
CA LYS A 428 13.88 -14.60 24.41
C LYS A 428 14.13 -14.89 22.93
N ALA A 429 14.40 -13.87 22.11
CA ALA A 429 14.68 -13.99 20.69
C ALA A 429 16.16 -13.70 20.40
N ALA A 430 16.66 -14.18 19.26
CA ALA A 430 18.06 -13.96 18.86
C ALA A 430 18.46 -12.47 18.83
N CYS A 431 19.60 -12.14 19.44
CA CYS A 431 20.19 -10.80 19.42
C CYS A 431 21.64 -10.87 18.90
N PRO A 432 21.83 -10.89 17.57
CA PRO A 432 23.16 -11.03 16.96
C PRO A 432 24.05 -9.78 17.10
N ALA A 433 23.49 -8.61 17.44
CA ALA A 433 24.27 -7.38 17.54
C ALA A 433 25.31 -7.43 18.66
N GLY A 434 26.57 -7.17 18.30
CA GLY A 434 27.70 -7.16 19.22
C GLY A 434 27.62 -6.01 20.23
N ALA A 435 28.23 -6.24 21.40
CA ALA A 435 28.38 -5.20 22.43
C ALA A 435 29.11 -3.98 21.87
N PRO A 436 28.72 -2.75 22.25
CA PRO A 436 29.43 -1.56 21.83
C PRO A 436 30.88 -1.60 22.34
N LYS A 437 31.82 -1.13 21.52
CA LYS A 437 33.21 -0.95 21.95
C LYS A 437 33.26 0.10 23.04
N SER A 438 34.03 -0.14 24.10
CA SER A 438 34.30 0.89 25.10
C SER A 438 35.04 2.05 24.42
N SER A 439 34.46 3.25 24.46
CA SER A 439 35.15 4.45 24.04
C SER A 439 35.43 5.31 25.26
N ARG A 440 36.71 5.50 25.61
CA ARG A 440 37.13 6.75 26.25
C ARG A 440 36.98 7.84 25.17
N PRO A 441 36.40 9.01 25.47
CA PRO A 441 36.30 10.09 24.48
C PRO A 441 37.72 10.47 24.00
N GLY A 442 38.02 10.28 22.73
CA GLY A 442 39.22 10.86 22.11
C GLY A 442 39.05 12.37 21.90
N PRO A 443 40.14 13.15 21.80
CA PRO A 443 40.07 14.60 21.63
C PRO A 443 39.29 14.95 20.35
N ARG A 444 38.28 15.83 20.46
CA ARG A 444 37.50 16.29 19.32
C ARG A 444 38.37 17.18 18.42
N GLN A 445 38.61 16.77 17.18
CA GLN A 445 39.00 17.68 16.11
C GLN A 445 37.74 18.12 15.36
N PHE A 446 37.43 19.41 15.43
CA PHE A 446 36.38 20.03 14.62
C PHE A 446 36.99 20.41 13.27
N LEU A 447 36.69 19.63 12.23
CA LEU A 447 36.84 20.07 10.85
C LEU A 447 35.45 20.50 10.34
N SER A 448 35.16 21.79 10.46
CA SER A 448 34.01 22.38 9.77
C SER A 448 34.40 22.66 8.32
N SER A 449 33.93 21.84 7.39
CA SER A 449 33.77 22.26 6.00
C SER A 449 32.27 22.41 5.73
N SER A 450 31.79 23.65 5.80
CA SER A 450 30.47 24.00 5.25
C SER A 450 30.65 24.21 3.76
N GLN A 451 30.30 23.22 2.94
CA GLN A 451 30.00 23.47 1.53
C GLN A 451 28.55 23.93 1.41
N GLU A 452 28.33 25.10 0.82
CA GLU A 452 26.99 25.54 0.41
C GLU A 452 26.43 24.57 -0.62
N SER A 453 25.35 23.87 -0.25
CA SER A 453 24.64 22.99 -1.19
C SER A 453 23.65 23.80 -2.02
N SER A 454 23.77 23.73 -3.35
CA SER A 454 22.81 24.32 -4.29
C SER A 454 21.41 23.70 -4.13
N ARG A 455 20.37 24.47 -4.49
CA ARG A 455 18.97 24.01 -4.45
C ARG A 455 18.74 22.92 -5.50
N ASP A 456 18.07 21.83 -5.11
CA ASP A 456 17.67 20.79 -6.05
C ASP A 456 16.26 21.07 -6.60
N PRO A 457 16.09 21.15 -7.94
CA PRO A 457 14.80 21.42 -8.55
C PRO A 457 13.82 20.27 -8.33
N VAL A 458 12.55 20.60 -8.08
CA VAL A 458 11.46 19.61 -8.00
C VAL A 458 10.99 19.29 -9.42
N GLN A 459 10.96 18.01 -9.77
CA GLN A 459 10.53 17.58 -11.09
C GLN A 459 9.03 17.25 -11.12
N PRO A 460 8.30 17.66 -12.18
CA PRO A 460 6.91 17.25 -12.37
C PRO A 460 6.83 15.76 -12.67
N LYS A 461 5.76 15.10 -12.20
CA LYS A 461 5.52 13.68 -12.50
C LYS A 461 5.20 13.54 -13.99
N GLY A 462 5.95 12.68 -14.70
CA GLY A 462 5.67 12.34 -16.10
C GLY A 462 4.38 11.52 -16.20
N TRP A 463 3.25 12.19 -16.37
CA TRP A 463 1.96 11.52 -16.61
C TRP A 463 1.60 11.64 -18.09
N ALA A 464 1.76 10.54 -18.83
CA ALA A 464 1.24 10.43 -20.19
C ALA A 464 -0.27 10.16 -20.14
N GLY A 465 -1.07 11.22 -20.07
CA GLY A 465 -2.54 11.09 -20.06
C GLY A 465 -3.30 12.41 -20.06
N SER A 466 -3.47 13.00 -21.24
CA SER A 466 -4.45 14.05 -21.60
C SER A 466 -4.27 15.46 -20.98
N ARG A 467 -3.45 16.29 -21.65
CA ARG A 467 -3.53 17.76 -21.56
C ARG A 467 -4.75 18.29 -22.33
N ARG A 468 -5.56 19.11 -21.67
CA ARG A 468 -6.22 20.35 -22.15
C ARG A 468 -6.53 21.13 -20.86
N LEU A 469 -6.23 22.40 -20.63
CA LEU A 469 -5.59 23.51 -21.34
C LEU A 469 -4.82 24.28 -20.24
N TRP A 470 -3.59 24.72 -20.52
CA TRP A 470 -2.91 25.77 -19.75
C TRP A 470 -2.85 27.01 -20.64
N CYS A 471 -3.55 28.06 -20.23
CA CYS A 471 -3.53 29.45 -20.69
C CYS A 471 -4.40 30.17 -19.64
N VAL A 472 -4.06 31.25 -18.94
CA VAL A 472 -2.98 32.24 -18.90
C VAL A 472 -2.98 32.70 -17.43
N PHE A 473 -1.84 32.91 -16.78
CA PHE A 473 -1.81 33.66 -15.52
C PHE A 473 -0.62 34.61 -15.55
N GLU A 474 -0.92 35.85 -15.94
CA GLU A 474 -0.09 37.01 -15.67
C GLU A 474 -1.01 38.13 -15.17
N VAL A 475 -0.55 38.83 -14.12
CA VAL A 475 -1.04 40.12 -13.62
C VAL A 475 -2.36 40.11 -12.80
N MET A 476 -2.25 40.08 -11.47
CA MET A 476 -2.47 41.27 -10.62
C MET A 476 -2.32 40.96 -9.12
N SER A 477 -1.45 41.78 -8.52
CA SER A 477 -1.31 42.05 -7.09
C SER A 477 -2.49 42.90 -6.59
N GLU A 478 -2.74 42.82 -5.28
CA GLU A 478 -3.31 43.86 -4.40
C GLU A 478 -4.84 44.03 -4.20
N ARG A 479 -5.18 44.16 -2.89
CA ARG A 479 -6.44 44.63 -2.24
C ARG A 479 -7.60 43.62 -2.25
N GLY A 480 -8.34 43.35 -1.18
CA GLY A 480 -8.54 44.04 0.10
C GLY A 480 -10.04 44.07 0.41
N ARG A 481 -10.44 43.49 1.55
CA ARG A 481 -11.75 43.57 2.26
C ARG A 481 -12.94 42.74 1.74
N GLY A 482 -13.40 41.86 2.65
CA GLY A 482 -14.75 41.83 3.23
C GLY A 482 -15.96 41.58 2.32
N LEU A 483 -16.69 40.49 2.58
CA LEU A 483 -18.13 40.46 2.92
C LEU A 483 -18.70 39.03 2.82
N GLY A 484 -19.62 38.72 3.74
CA GLY A 484 -20.81 37.91 3.43
C GLY A 484 -20.69 36.39 3.53
N TRP A 485 -20.95 35.84 4.72
CA TRP A 485 -21.39 34.46 4.90
C TRP A 485 -22.91 34.38 4.73
N SER A 486 -23.39 33.50 3.86
CA SER A 486 -24.71 32.85 3.97
C SER A 486 -24.69 31.47 3.31
N PRO A 487 -25.45 30.50 3.84
CA PRO A 487 -25.21 29.08 3.62
C PRO A 487 -26.04 28.53 2.46
N GLY A 488 -25.43 27.73 1.59
CA GLY A 488 -26.16 27.02 0.54
C GLY A 488 -25.33 25.94 -0.15
N GLY A 489 -25.82 24.70 -0.13
CA GLY A 489 -25.49 23.68 -1.14
C GLY A 489 -24.19 22.89 -0.94
N GLY A 490 -24.04 22.20 0.19
CA GLY A 490 -22.92 21.29 0.44
C GLY A 490 -23.07 19.93 -0.25
N SER A 491 -22.77 19.83 -1.55
CA SER A 491 -22.54 18.54 -2.23
C SER A 491 -21.20 17.95 -1.77
N ALA A 492 -21.18 16.69 -1.34
CA ALA A 492 -20.03 16.13 -0.65
C ALA A 492 -19.81 14.63 -0.92
N TRP A 493 -18.54 14.24 -0.73
CA TRP A 493 -18.00 12.91 -0.41
C TRP A 493 -17.72 11.91 -1.55
N GLY A 494 -16.42 11.73 -1.77
CA GLY A 494 -15.79 10.57 -2.38
C GLY A 494 -14.79 9.93 -1.41
N SER A 495 -15.26 9.44 -0.26
CA SER A 495 -14.43 8.67 0.70
C SER A 495 -15.26 8.04 1.85
N GLY A 496 -16.54 7.70 1.60
CA GLY A 496 -17.45 7.23 2.64
C GLY A 496 -17.42 5.72 2.96
N TRP A 497 -16.53 4.93 2.32
CA TRP A 497 -16.53 3.48 2.50
C TRP A 497 -15.77 3.00 3.73
N PHE A 498 -14.88 3.81 4.32
CA PHE A 498 -13.95 3.34 5.35
C PHE A 498 -13.87 4.31 6.53
N GLY A 499 -14.57 3.95 7.62
CA GLY A 499 -14.34 4.53 8.94
C GLY A 499 -15.57 4.54 9.85
N CYS A 500 -15.69 3.54 10.73
CA CYS A 500 -16.27 3.76 12.06
C CYS A 500 -15.80 2.67 13.04
N VAL A 501 -14.91 3.05 13.97
CA VAL A 501 -14.70 2.33 15.24
C VAL A 501 -14.68 3.35 16.38
N ARG A 502 -15.84 3.45 17.04
CA ARG A 502 -16.18 3.88 18.42
C ARG A 502 -16.07 5.37 18.80
N GLY A 503 -16.98 5.93 19.62
CA GLY A 503 -18.07 5.32 20.40
C GLY A 503 -19.04 6.34 21.01
N VAL A 504 -20.23 5.85 21.37
CA VAL A 504 -21.37 6.55 21.99
C VAL A 504 -21.34 6.37 23.52
N GLY A 505 -21.77 7.41 24.25
CA GLY A 505 -22.16 7.40 25.67
C GLY A 505 -21.38 8.46 26.48
N ALA A 506 -21.97 9.38 27.25
CA ALA A 506 -23.33 9.48 27.78
C ALA A 506 -23.70 10.95 28.10
N ALA A 507 -24.99 11.23 28.10
CA ALA A 507 -25.59 12.40 28.72
C ALA A 507 -25.56 12.28 30.25
N ALA A 508 -25.28 13.38 30.94
CA ALA A 508 -25.71 13.60 32.32
C ALA A 508 -26.05 15.09 32.47
N GLY A 509 -27.26 15.33 32.97
CA GLY A 509 -27.86 16.64 33.13
C GLY A 509 -27.22 17.49 34.22
N ARG A 510 -27.57 18.77 34.16
CA ARG A 510 -27.26 19.79 35.16
C ARG A 510 -27.91 19.45 36.51
N ALA A 511 -27.12 19.49 37.57
CA ALA A 511 -27.31 20.32 38.75
C ALA A 511 -25.93 20.58 39.35
#